data_AF-A0A1W1XKR1-F1
#
_entry.id   AF-A0A1W1XKR1-F1
#
_cell.length_a   1.000
_cell.length_b   1.000
_cell.length_c   1.000
_cell.angle_alpha   90.00
_cell.angle_beta   90.00
_cell.angle_gamma   90.00
#
_symmetry.space_group_name_H-M   'P 1'
#
loop_
_entity.id
_entity.type
_entity.pdbx_description
1 polymer ?
#
loop_
_entity_poly.entity_id
_entity_poly.type
_entity_poly.pdbx_seq_one_letter_code
_entity_poly.pdbx_strand_id
1 'polypeptide(L)'
;MTTKGNGMALTPERLKEQKEDYFVAQWEDEQLYMTPHCHCGNVLDEQYYCDQCKRQCTCQVILCRDGQTLNVVEKFLHGNPDFKHFQVHLLEEDS
;
A
#
# COMPACT_ATOMS: atom_id res chain seq x y z
N MET A 1 18.23 -2.16 -22.84
CA MET A 1 17.36 -3.26 -22.41
C MET A 1 17.45 -3.36 -20.90
N THR A 2 16.29 -3.51 -20.25
CA THR A 2 16.05 -3.70 -18.81
C THR A 2 16.44 -2.56 -17.86
N THR A 3 15.56 -1.56 -17.72
CA THR A 3 15.48 -0.75 -16.51
C THR A 3 15.09 -1.66 -15.34
N LYS A 4 16.06 -1.96 -14.47
CA LYS A 4 15.83 -2.51 -13.14
C LYS A 4 14.94 -1.52 -12.39
N GLY A 5 13.74 -1.95 -11.99
CA GLY A 5 12.91 -1.19 -11.07
C GLY A 5 13.63 -1.11 -9.73
N ASN A 6 14.37 -0.01 -9.51
CA ASN A 6 14.61 0.49 -8.16
C ASN A 6 13.23 0.63 -7.51
N GLY A 7 13.05 0.13 -6.29
CA GLY A 7 11.90 0.46 -5.46
C GLY A 7 11.85 1.98 -5.29
N MET A 8 11.14 2.65 -6.19
CA MET A 8 10.82 4.06 -6.07
C MET A 8 9.83 4.14 -4.95
N ALA A 9 10.25 4.82 -3.90
CA ALA A 9 9.38 5.14 -2.79
C ALA A 9 8.22 6.02 -3.32
N LEU A 10 7.08 5.97 -2.62
CA LEU A 10 5.81 6.49 -3.10
C LEU A 10 5.09 7.21 -1.96
N THR A 11 4.42 8.32 -2.27
CA THR A 11 3.68 9.13 -1.31
C THR A 11 2.15 8.95 -1.48
N PRO A 12 1.38 9.11 -0.39
CA PRO A 12 -0.09 9.19 -0.44
C PRO A 12 -0.63 10.26 -1.41
N GLU A 13 0.07 11.39 -1.53
CA GLU A 13 -0.27 12.53 -2.36
C GLU A 13 -0.28 12.13 -3.84
N ARG A 14 0.74 11.38 -4.27
CA ARG A 14 0.82 10.89 -5.65
C ARG A 14 -0.29 9.88 -5.95
N LEU A 15 -0.60 8.99 -5.00
CA LEU A 15 -1.72 8.06 -5.15
C LEU A 15 -3.06 8.77 -5.22
N LYS A 16 -3.22 9.88 -4.50
CA LYS A 16 -4.40 10.74 -4.58
C LYS A 16 -4.60 11.34 -5.97
N GLU A 17 -3.53 11.82 -6.60
CA GLU A 17 -3.56 12.32 -7.98
C GLU A 17 -3.91 11.21 -8.98
N GLN A 18 -3.41 9.99 -8.75
CA GLN A 18 -3.66 8.81 -9.58
C GLN A 18 -5.01 8.14 -9.29
N LYS A 19 -5.70 8.55 -8.22
CA LYS A 19 -6.94 7.94 -7.70
C LYS A 19 -6.77 6.47 -7.33
N GLU A 20 -5.61 6.09 -6.82
CA GLU A 20 -5.29 4.73 -6.40
C GLU A 20 -5.53 4.54 -4.89
N ASP A 21 -6.35 3.55 -4.55
CA ASP A 21 -6.57 3.14 -3.17
C ASP A 21 -5.41 2.25 -2.71
N TYR A 22 -5.03 2.36 -1.43
CA TYR A 22 -3.79 1.75 -0.95
C TYR A 22 -3.91 1.22 0.48
N PHE A 23 -3.00 0.34 0.85
CA PHE A 23 -2.74 -0.03 2.23
C PHE A 23 -1.51 0.71 2.74
N VAL A 24 -1.52 1.08 4.01
CA VAL A 24 -0.29 1.38 4.76
C VAL A 24 0.04 0.15 5.59
N ALA A 25 1.20 -0.45 5.33
CA ALA A 25 1.69 -1.62 6.03
C ALA A 25 2.74 -1.23 7.09
N GLN A 26 2.70 -1.93 8.22
CA GLN A 26 3.67 -1.81 9.30
C GLN A 26 3.91 -3.18 9.93
N TRP A 27 5.17 -3.52 10.14
CA TRP A 27 5.56 -4.69 10.92
C TRP A 27 5.93 -4.28 12.35
N GLU A 28 5.17 -4.74 13.32
CA GLU A 28 5.35 -4.43 14.74
C GLU A 28 4.95 -5.65 15.58
N ASP A 29 5.69 -5.94 16.66
CA ASP A 29 5.42 -7.06 17.57
C ASP A 29 5.16 -8.41 16.86
N GLU A 30 6.00 -8.71 15.86
CA GLU A 30 5.93 -9.93 15.04
C GLU A 30 4.62 -10.09 14.25
N GLN A 31 3.89 -9.00 14.05
CA GLN A 31 2.62 -8.96 13.33
C GLN A 31 2.67 -7.94 12.18
N LEU A 32 2.03 -8.30 11.07
CA LEU A 32 1.86 -7.43 9.92
C LEU A 32 0.49 -6.73 10.01
N TYR A 33 0.51 -5.42 10.23
CA TYR A 33 -0.68 -4.58 10.18
C TYR A 33 -0.81 -3.94 8.80
N MET A 34 -2.01 -3.99 8.21
CA MET A 34 -2.32 -3.35 6.93
C MET A 34 -3.57 -2.49 7.09
N THR A 35 -3.38 -1.17 7.11
CA THR A 35 -4.48 -0.21 7.26
C THR A 35 -4.97 0.25 5.89
N PRO A 36 -6.22 -0.02 5.50
CA PRO A 36 -6.76 0.35 4.20
C PRO A 36 -7.07 1.85 4.13
N HIS A 37 -6.69 2.50 3.03
CA HIS A 37 -6.92 3.91 2.76
C HIS A 37 -7.53 4.12 1.38
N CYS A 38 -8.48 5.04 1.29
CA CYS A 38 -8.94 5.60 0.01
C CYS A 38 -7.84 6.44 -0.61
N HIS A 39 -7.83 6.60 -1.93
CA HIS A 39 -6.98 7.58 -2.61
C HIS A 39 -7.14 9.01 -2.05
N CYS A 40 -8.25 9.34 -1.37
CA CYS A 40 -8.41 10.66 -0.75
C CYS A 40 -7.61 10.85 0.54
N GLY A 41 -6.99 9.78 1.06
CA GLY A 41 -6.23 9.73 2.31
C GLY A 41 -7.04 9.27 3.53
N ASN A 42 -8.36 9.07 3.39
CA ASN A 42 -9.19 8.61 4.51
C ASN A 42 -9.03 7.10 4.74
N VAL A 43 -8.93 6.69 6.01
CA VAL A 43 -8.96 5.28 6.41
C VAL A 43 -10.32 4.67 6.02
N LEU A 44 -10.30 3.46 5.47
CA LEU A 44 -11.50 2.72 5.10
C LEU A 44 -12.02 1.93 6.31
N ASP A 45 -13.33 1.68 6.33
CA ASP A 45 -13.91 0.76 7.31
C ASP A 45 -13.59 -0.71 6.99
N GLU A 46 -14.09 -1.62 7.83
CA GLU A 46 -13.91 -3.07 7.67
C GLU A 46 -14.52 -3.62 6.36
N GLN A 47 -15.45 -2.86 5.77
CA GLN A 47 -16.06 -3.18 4.49
C GLN A 47 -15.36 -2.48 3.32
N TYR A 48 -14.20 -1.83 3.50
CA TYR A 48 -13.50 -1.06 2.47
C TYR A 48 -14.33 0.11 1.90
N TYR A 49 -15.24 0.67 2.70
CA TYR A 49 -16.02 1.84 2.32
C TYR A 49 -15.35 3.14 2.78
N CYS A 50 -15.31 4.13 1.89
CA CYS A 50 -14.83 5.46 2.20
C CYS A 50 -16.00 6.41 2.47
N ASP A 51 -16.12 6.90 3.72
CA ASP A 51 -17.20 7.82 4.08
C ASP A 51 -17.05 9.22 3.43
N GLN A 52 -15.83 9.64 3.13
CA GLN A 52 -15.56 10.93 2.47
C GLN A 52 -15.93 10.91 0.98
N CYS A 53 -15.60 9.83 0.28
CA CYS A 53 -15.88 9.70 -1.16
C CYS A 53 -17.21 9.01 -1.45
N LYS A 54 -17.88 8.47 -0.42
CA LYS A 54 -19.13 7.72 -0.49
C LYS A 54 -19.10 6.55 -1.48
N ARG A 55 -18.00 5.79 -1.50
CA ARG A 55 -17.83 4.65 -2.42
C ARG A 55 -17.11 3.47 -1.78
N GLN A 56 -17.27 2.32 -2.42
CA GLN A 56 -16.45 1.13 -2.21
C GLN A 56 -15.06 1.33 -2.83
N CYS A 57 -14.02 0.98 -2.08
CA CYS A 57 -12.62 1.09 -2.49
C CYS A 57 -11.99 -0.28 -2.73
N THR A 58 -10.94 -0.31 -3.56
CA THR A 58 -10.19 -1.53 -3.89
C THR A 58 -8.70 -1.22 -3.83
N CYS A 59 -8.07 -1.61 -2.73
CA CYS A 59 -6.65 -1.34 -2.51
C CYS A 59 -5.77 -2.34 -3.28
N GLN A 60 -4.93 -1.85 -4.18
CA GLN A 60 -3.95 -2.65 -4.95
C GLN A 60 -2.50 -2.21 -4.72
N VAL A 61 -2.30 -1.06 -4.08
CA VAL A 61 -0.98 -0.56 -3.72
C VAL A 61 -0.75 -0.75 -2.22
N ILE A 62 0.47 -1.15 -1.84
CA ILE A 62 0.89 -1.31 -0.44
C ILE A 62 2.09 -0.39 -0.20
N LEU A 63 1.93 0.58 0.68
CA LEU A 63 2.98 1.47 1.17
C LEU A 63 3.53 0.92 2.49
N CYS A 64 4.78 0.48 2.49
CA CYS A 64 5.47 -0.06 3.67
C CYS A 64 6.19 1.05 4.41
N ARG A 65 5.96 1.19 5.71
CA ARG A 65 6.59 2.25 6.53
C ARG A 65 8.12 2.20 6.56
N ASP A 66 8.71 1.01 6.43
CA ASP A 66 10.16 0.82 6.46
C ASP A 66 10.60 -0.41 5.64
N GLY A 67 11.92 -0.57 5.52
CA GLY A 67 12.52 -1.68 4.78
C GLY A 67 12.27 -3.05 5.40
N GLN A 68 12.06 -3.14 6.71
CA GLN A 68 11.72 -4.40 7.37
C GLN A 68 10.32 -4.86 6.96
N THR A 69 9.36 -3.94 7.02
CA THR A 69 7.99 -4.15 6.58
C THR A 69 7.94 -4.54 5.10
N LEU A 70 8.70 -3.83 4.25
CA LEU A 70 8.79 -4.16 2.82
C LEU A 70 9.21 -5.63 2.60
N ASN A 71 10.29 -6.06 3.25
CA ASN A 71 10.80 -7.42 3.13
C ASN A 71 9.78 -8.47 3.58
N VAL A 72 9.01 -8.19 4.64
CA VAL A 72 7.93 -9.08 5.10
C VAL A 72 6.81 -9.16 4.07
N VAL A 73 6.35 -8.01 3.56
CA VAL A 73 5.26 -7.95 2.57
C VAL A 73 5.67 -8.63 1.27
N GLU A 74 6.87 -8.38 0.76
CA GLU A 74 7.39 -9.05 -0.46
C GLU A 74 7.37 -10.57 -0.30
N LYS A 75 7.85 -11.09 0.84
CA LYS A 75 7.80 -12.54 1.13
C LYS A 75 6.36 -13.06 1.20
N PHE A 76 5.44 -12.30 1.78
CA PHE A 76 4.03 -12.66 1.87
C PHE A 76 3.38 -12.77 0.48
N LEU A 77 3.61 -11.80 -0.41
CA LEU A 77 3.00 -11.77 -1.74
C LEU A 77 3.62 -12.78 -2.71
N HIS A 78 4.95 -12.98 -2.65
CA HIS A 78 5.64 -13.91 -3.56
C HIS A 78 5.18 -15.37 -3.42
N GLY A 79 4.53 -15.73 -2.29
CA GLY A 79 4.02 -17.07 -2.04
C GLY A 79 2.71 -17.41 -2.76
N ASN A 80 2.00 -16.44 -3.36
CA ASN A 80 0.69 -16.70 -3.96
C ASN A 80 0.45 -15.91 -5.28
N PRO A 81 0.18 -16.59 -6.42
CA PRO A 81 -0.08 -15.95 -7.71
C PRO A 81 -1.32 -15.05 -7.74
N ASP A 82 -2.26 -15.21 -6.81
CA ASP A 82 -3.44 -14.34 -6.70
C ASP A 82 -3.07 -12.89 -6.34
N PHE A 83 -1.87 -12.68 -5.77
CA PHE A 83 -1.37 -11.37 -5.38
C PHE A 83 -0.53 -10.67 -6.45
N LYS A 84 -0.45 -11.21 -7.68
CA LYS A 84 0.34 -10.63 -8.78
C LYS A 84 -0.04 -9.19 -9.18
N HIS A 85 -1.22 -8.73 -8.78
CA HIS A 85 -1.72 -7.39 -9.07
C HIS A 85 -1.34 -6.36 -8.02
N PHE A 86 -0.77 -6.79 -6.89
CA PHE A 86 -0.34 -5.87 -5.85
C PHE A 86 0.99 -5.22 -6.20
N GLN A 87 1.05 -3.91 -5.99
CA GLN A 87 2.27 -3.12 -6.08
C GLN A 87 2.74 -2.79 -4.66
N VAL A 88 4.05 -2.93 -4.40
CA VAL A 88 4.62 -2.68 -3.08
C VAL A 88 5.70 -1.62 -3.19
N HIS A 89 5.62 -0.61 -2.34
CA HIS A 89 6.53 0.53 -2.31
C HIS A 89 6.90 0.87 -0.87
N LEU A 90 8.05 1.52 -0.67
CA LEU A 90 8.32 2.22 0.59
C LEU A 90 7.48 3.50 0.65
N LEU A 91 6.92 3.77 1.82
CA LEU A 91 6.31 5.06 2.11
C LEU A 91 7.42 6.11 2.22
N GLU A 92 7.34 7.17 1.41
CA GLU A 92 8.12 8.38 1.67
C GLU A 92 7.35 9.26 2.64
N GLU A 93 7.98 9.60 3.76
CA GLU A 93 7.49 10.65 4.64
C GLU A 93 8.00 11.98 4.09
N ASP A 94 7.09 12.89 3.70
CA ASP A 94 7.43 14.26 3.31
C ASP A 94 8.23 14.92 4.45
N SER A 95 9.55 15.06 4.25
CA SER A 95 10.48 15.76 5.16
C SER A 95 10.51 17.26 4.90
#